data_AF-A0A930ZFK3-F1
#
_entry.id   AF-A0A930ZFK3-F1
#
_cell.length_a   1.000
_cell.length_b   1.000
_cell.length_c   1.000
_cell.angle_alpha   90.00
_cell.angle_beta   90.00
_cell.angle_gamma   90.00
#
_symmetry.space_group_name_H-M   'P 1'
#
loop_
_entity.id
_entity.type
_entity.pdbx_description
1 polymer ?
#
loop_
_entity_poly.entity_id
_entity_poly.type
_entity_poly.pdbx_seq_one_letter_code
_entity_poly.pdbx_strand_id
1 'polypeptide(L)'
;MSFEAILGALDKLPVTPLSGTAFRAVNLRHINSPLSAVGSVRVGGRFNRRGLFEALYLSENPETTLREVEFGASVDGIFKAVPKEPYVIFSIGFSLSRIVDLSLPEAWRILGVTREQLTAPWRKKQLFGEPILTQAIWAKALELGLEALKFVSATDGQVNLAVFPANLRGGNWLEIGLEGRGVHRLP
;
A
#
# COMPACT_ATOMS: atom_id res chain seq x y z
N MET A 1 -21.35 -4.99 -10.53
CA MET A 1 -21.61 -3.83 -9.65
C MET A 1 -20.86 -2.63 -10.20
N SER A 2 -21.42 -1.42 -10.19
CA SER A 2 -20.72 -0.20 -10.67
C SER A 2 -19.64 0.24 -9.68
N PHE A 3 -18.66 1.04 -10.12
CA PHE A 3 -17.66 1.63 -9.21
C PHE A 3 -18.35 2.45 -8.10
N GLU A 4 -19.36 3.25 -8.43
CA GLU A 4 -20.11 4.05 -7.45
C GLU A 4 -20.69 3.21 -6.32
N ALA A 5 -21.29 2.06 -6.63
CA ALA A 5 -21.84 1.17 -5.61
C ALA A 5 -20.75 0.53 -4.73
N ILE A 6 -19.59 0.20 -5.30
CA ILE A 6 -18.43 -0.31 -4.53
C ILE A 6 -17.89 0.78 -3.60
N LEU A 7 -17.70 1.99 -4.10
CA LEU A 7 -17.15 3.11 -3.33
C LEU A 7 -18.12 3.55 -2.21
N GLY A 8 -19.42 3.52 -2.47
CA GLY A 8 -20.47 3.76 -1.48
C GLY A 8 -20.70 2.62 -0.49
N ALA A 9 -19.97 1.52 -0.59
CA ALA A 9 -19.94 0.47 0.43
C ALA A 9 -18.68 0.52 1.31
N LEU A 10 -17.70 1.37 0.96
CA LEU A 10 -16.45 1.49 1.70
C LEU A 10 -16.64 2.05 3.12
N ASP A 11 -17.61 2.94 3.30
CA ASP A 11 -18.01 3.52 4.58
C ASP A 11 -18.66 2.50 5.55
N LYS A 12 -19.10 1.36 5.03
CA LYS A 12 -19.70 0.27 5.82
C LYS A 12 -18.67 -0.71 6.36
N LEU A 13 -17.42 -0.63 5.91
CA LEU A 13 -16.37 -1.52 6.39
C LEU A 13 -15.95 -1.14 7.81
N PRO A 14 -15.60 -2.12 8.66
CA PRO A 14 -15.05 -1.84 9.98
C PRO A 14 -13.78 -1.03 9.88
N VAL A 15 -13.72 0.06 10.64
CA VAL A 15 -12.51 0.87 10.84
C VAL A 15 -11.91 0.49 12.18
N THR A 16 -10.70 -0.02 12.18
CA THR A 16 -10.03 -0.52 13.39
C THR A 16 -8.65 0.12 13.57
N PRO A 17 -8.21 0.30 14.84
CA PRO A 17 -6.82 0.65 15.13
C PRO A 17 -5.91 -0.56 14.90
N LEU A 18 -4.66 -0.29 14.54
CA LEU A 18 -3.60 -1.29 14.42
C LEU A 18 -2.25 -0.65 14.74
N SER A 19 -1.47 -1.34 15.55
CA SER A 19 -0.07 -1.03 15.79
C SER A 19 0.76 -2.28 15.56
N GLY A 20 2.01 -2.11 15.16
CA GLY A 20 2.88 -3.25 14.91
C GLY A 20 4.15 -2.87 14.16
N THR A 21 4.72 -3.86 13.49
CA THR A 21 5.90 -3.70 12.64
C THR A 21 5.57 -4.17 11.23
N ALA A 22 5.98 -3.39 10.24
CA ALA A 22 5.91 -3.75 8.84
C ALA A 22 7.25 -3.49 8.16
N PHE A 23 7.39 -3.90 6.91
CA PHE A 23 8.65 -3.92 6.20
C PHE A 23 8.56 -3.13 4.90
N ARG A 24 9.64 -2.44 4.55
CA ARG A 24 9.73 -1.68 3.30
C ARG A 24 11.11 -1.82 2.69
N ALA A 25 11.14 -2.20 1.41
CA ALA A 25 12.35 -2.08 0.61
C ALA A 25 12.52 -0.64 0.11
N VAL A 26 13.71 -0.10 0.32
CA VAL A 26 14.09 1.25 -0.11
C VAL A 26 15.37 1.15 -0.90
N ASN A 27 15.35 1.68 -2.11
CA ASN A 27 16.54 1.77 -2.94
C ASN A 27 17.66 2.54 -2.23
N LEU A 28 18.91 2.12 -2.37
CA LEU A 28 20.06 2.69 -1.64
C LEU A 28 20.17 4.21 -1.84
N ARG A 29 19.81 4.73 -3.02
CA ARG A 29 19.83 6.18 -3.31
C ARG A 29 18.83 7.00 -2.49
N HIS A 30 17.87 6.35 -1.84
CA HIS A 30 16.83 6.96 -1.01
C HIS A 30 16.94 6.57 0.47
N ILE A 31 18.08 6.01 0.89
CA ILE A 31 18.30 5.49 2.25
C ILE A 31 18.13 6.55 3.34
N ASN A 32 18.41 7.83 3.03
CA ASN A 32 18.27 8.95 3.97
C ASN A 32 16.82 9.45 4.12
N SER A 33 15.88 8.91 3.35
CA SER A 33 14.47 9.29 3.38
C SER A 33 13.55 8.07 3.21
N PRO A 34 13.66 7.03 4.06
CA PRO A 34 13.03 5.73 3.83
C PRO A 34 11.50 5.76 3.98
N LEU A 35 10.97 6.75 4.71
CA LEU A 35 9.52 6.97 4.86
C LEU A 35 8.98 7.95 3.80
N SER A 36 9.79 8.46 2.87
CA SER A 36 9.28 9.30 1.79
C SER A 36 8.39 8.49 0.84
N ALA A 37 7.21 9.03 0.51
CA ALA A 37 6.28 8.45 -0.47
C ALA A 37 6.22 9.23 -1.79
N VAL A 38 7.01 10.30 -1.95
CA VAL A 38 7.07 11.15 -3.16
C VAL A 38 7.30 10.36 -4.45
N GLY A 39 8.04 9.24 -4.38
CA GLY A 39 8.25 8.34 -5.52
C GLY A 39 6.95 7.74 -6.07
N SER A 40 5.97 7.47 -5.20
CA SER A 40 4.71 6.87 -5.59
C SER A 40 3.88 7.83 -6.46
N VAL A 41 3.97 9.15 -6.23
CA VAL A 41 3.30 10.15 -7.08
C VAL A 41 3.87 10.12 -8.49
N ARG A 42 5.20 9.96 -8.62
CA ARG A 42 5.88 9.97 -9.93
C ARG A 42 5.57 8.75 -10.78
N VAL A 43 5.43 7.58 -10.17
CA VAL A 43 5.26 6.29 -10.88
C VAL A 43 3.80 5.82 -10.89
N GLY A 44 3.04 6.13 -9.84
CA GLY A 44 1.79 5.46 -9.52
C GLY A 44 2.01 4.07 -8.93
N GLY A 45 0.93 3.45 -8.48
CA GLY A 45 0.91 2.14 -7.86
C GLY A 45 -0.46 1.49 -8.00
N ARG A 46 -0.61 0.32 -7.39
CA ARG A 46 -1.90 -0.38 -7.36
C ARG A 46 -2.98 0.48 -6.73
N PHE A 47 -2.66 1.17 -5.63
CA PHE A 47 -3.62 1.97 -4.90
C PHE A 47 -3.49 3.47 -5.20
N ASN A 48 -2.35 3.99 -5.66
CA ASN A 48 -2.25 5.43 -5.93
C ASN A 48 -2.08 5.74 -7.41
N ARG A 49 -2.89 6.66 -7.92
CA ARG A 49 -2.78 7.13 -9.29
C ARG A 49 -1.54 8.03 -9.44
N ARG A 50 -0.79 7.82 -10.52
CA ARG A 50 0.32 8.68 -10.90
C ARG A 50 -0.12 10.16 -10.97
N GLY A 51 0.63 11.03 -10.31
CA GLY A 51 0.44 12.48 -10.31
C GLY A 51 -0.57 13.03 -9.29
N LEU A 52 -1.23 12.17 -8.50
CA LEU A 52 -2.27 12.64 -7.57
C LEU A 52 -1.85 12.57 -6.10
N PHE A 53 -1.64 11.36 -5.57
CA PHE A 53 -1.47 11.15 -4.13
C PHE A 53 -0.28 10.26 -3.80
N GLU A 54 0.35 10.58 -2.67
CA GLU A 54 1.37 9.76 -2.05
C GLU A 54 0.75 8.50 -1.42
N ALA A 55 1.45 7.38 -1.56
CA ALA A 55 1.13 6.12 -0.91
C ALA A 55 2.42 5.45 -0.47
N LEU A 56 2.45 5.07 0.80
CA LEU A 56 3.59 4.39 1.41
C LEU A 56 3.24 2.91 1.55
N TYR A 57 3.85 2.06 0.71
CA TYR A 57 3.60 0.63 0.69
C TYR A 57 4.54 -0.11 1.63
N LEU A 58 3.96 -0.94 2.49
CA LEU A 58 4.63 -1.82 3.45
C LEU A 58 4.11 -3.26 3.28
N SER A 59 4.87 -4.24 3.76
CA SER A 59 4.42 -5.63 3.91
C SER A 59 4.47 -6.05 5.38
N GLU A 60 3.59 -6.94 5.81
CA GLU A 60 3.65 -7.51 7.17
C GLU A 60 4.80 -8.55 7.33
N ASN A 61 5.40 -9.00 6.22
CA ASN A 61 6.48 -9.97 6.18
C ASN A 61 7.64 -9.46 5.29
N PRO A 62 8.92 -9.53 5.73
CA PRO A 62 10.07 -9.15 4.91
C PRO A 62 10.21 -10.00 3.63
N GLU A 63 9.79 -11.26 3.64
CA GLU A 63 9.80 -12.11 2.44
C GLU A 63 8.84 -11.60 1.37
N THR A 64 7.65 -11.15 1.76
CA THR A 64 6.69 -10.51 0.85
C THR A 64 7.25 -9.21 0.29
N THR A 65 7.95 -8.42 1.11
CA THR A 65 8.65 -7.22 0.63
C THR A 65 9.68 -7.56 -0.45
N LEU A 66 10.46 -8.62 -0.26
CA LEU A 66 11.41 -9.09 -1.26
C LEU A 66 10.70 -9.49 -2.55
N ARG A 67 9.63 -10.31 -2.46
CA ARG A 67 8.84 -10.75 -3.62
C ARG A 67 8.20 -9.59 -4.38
N GLU A 68 7.70 -8.56 -3.69
CA GLU A 68 7.12 -7.37 -4.32
C GLU A 68 8.18 -6.54 -5.07
N VAL A 69 9.43 -6.45 -4.57
CA VAL A 69 10.54 -5.84 -5.32
C VAL A 69 10.88 -6.68 -6.56
N GLU A 70 10.92 -7.99 -6.39
CA GLU A 70 11.23 -8.93 -7.46
C GLU A 70 10.17 -8.91 -8.57
N PHE A 71 8.90 -8.94 -8.21
CA PHE A 71 7.76 -8.80 -9.12
C PHE A 71 7.63 -7.38 -9.69
N GLY A 72 8.00 -6.38 -8.89
CA GLY A 72 8.14 -4.97 -9.27
C GLY A 72 8.93 -4.78 -10.56
N ALA A 73 10.06 -5.47 -10.63
CA ALA A 73 11.00 -5.48 -11.75
C ALA A 73 10.63 -6.47 -12.87
N SER A 74 9.59 -7.29 -12.69
CA SER A 74 9.19 -8.27 -13.71
C SER A 74 8.46 -7.61 -14.88
N VAL A 75 8.84 -8.02 -16.10
CA VAL A 75 8.05 -7.83 -17.32
C VAL A 75 7.25 -9.11 -17.51
N ASP A 76 5.91 -8.98 -17.54
CA ASP A 76 4.95 -10.09 -17.68
C ASP A 76 4.94 -11.13 -16.55
N GLY A 77 5.30 -10.75 -15.32
CA GLY A 77 5.20 -11.63 -14.15
C GLY A 77 6.28 -12.72 -14.09
N ILE A 78 7.24 -12.70 -15.01
CA ILE A 78 8.39 -13.60 -15.01
C ILE A 78 9.50 -12.95 -14.18
N PHE A 79 9.94 -13.63 -13.12
CA PHE A 79 11.14 -13.29 -12.37
C PHE A 79 12.37 -13.41 -13.28
N LYS A 80 12.73 -12.31 -13.95
CA LYS A 80 13.97 -12.24 -14.73
C LYS A 80 15.07 -11.73 -13.81
N ALA A 81 16.23 -12.39 -13.84
CA ALA A 81 17.45 -11.88 -13.26
C ALA A 81 17.92 -10.65 -14.05
N VAL A 82 17.26 -9.53 -13.84
CA VAL A 82 17.65 -8.22 -14.38
C VAL A 82 18.52 -7.56 -13.32
N PRO A 83 19.64 -6.90 -13.69
CA PRO A 83 20.40 -6.07 -12.75
C PRO A 83 19.47 -5.07 -12.07
N LYS A 84 19.54 -5.01 -10.74
CA LYS A 84 18.77 -4.08 -9.93
C LYS A 84 19.72 -3.20 -9.15
N GLU A 85 19.30 -1.96 -8.98
CA GLU A 85 19.94 -1.12 -7.99
C GLU A 85 19.77 -1.73 -6.60
N PRO A 86 20.81 -1.67 -5.75
CA PRO A 86 20.74 -2.24 -4.40
C PRO A 86 19.66 -1.55 -3.58
N TYR A 87 19.08 -2.28 -2.63
CA TYR A 87 18.07 -1.79 -1.71
C TYR A 87 18.29 -2.36 -0.31
N VAL A 88 17.74 -1.67 0.68
CA VAL A 88 17.71 -2.08 2.08
C VAL A 88 16.26 -2.34 2.47
N ILE A 89 16.01 -3.42 3.22
CA ILE A 89 14.71 -3.65 3.85
C ILE A 89 14.75 -3.05 5.24
N PHE A 90 13.88 -2.06 5.49
CA PHE A 90 13.69 -1.45 6.79
C PHE A 90 12.53 -2.11 7.53
N SER A 91 12.72 -2.33 8.84
CA SER A 91 11.62 -2.53 9.78
C SER A 91 11.04 -1.17 10.18
N ILE A 92 9.73 -1.05 10.05
CA ILE A 92 8.96 0.17 10.33
C ILE A 92 7.96 -0.16 11.43
N GLY A 93 8.16 0.42 12.60
CA GLY A 93 7.15 0.45 13.64
C GLY A 93 6.02 1.38 13.21
N PHE A 94 4.79 1.07 13.60
CA PHE A 94 3.64 1.95 13.32
C PHE A 94 2.59 1.86 14.41
N SER A 95 1.82 2.94 14.54
CA SER A 95 0.59 2.98 15.33
C SER A 95 -0.42 3.82 14.57
N LEU A 96 -1.54 3.21 14.21
CA LEU A 96 -2.58 3.79 13.36
C LEU A 96 -3.94 3.52 14.01
N SER A 97 -4.87 4.45 13.89
CA SER A 97 -6.20 4.41 14.50
C SER A 97 -7.32 4.12 13.50
N ARG A 98 -7.12 4.43 12.22
CA ARG A 98 -8.18 4.37 11.19
C ARG A 98 -7.77 3.53 10.00
N ILE A 99 -7.92 2.22 10.11
CA ILE A 99 -7.56 1.27 9.05
C ILE A 99 -8.77 0.45 8.63
N VAL A 100 -8.84 0.16 7.33
CA VAL A 100 -9.77 -0.82 6.77
C VAL A 100 -8.98 -2.00 6.23
N ASP A 101 -9.45 -3.21 6.54
CA ASP A 101 -8.82 -4.45 6.08
C ASP A 101 -9.51 -5.05 4.85
N LEU A 102 -8.96 -4.76 3.67
CA LEU A 102 -9.40 -5.32 2.39
C LEU A 102 -8.77 -6.68 2.09
N SER A 103 -8.02 -7.28 3.02
CA SER A 103 -7.50 -8.65 2.89
C SER A 103 -8.52 -9.72 3.27
N LEU A 104 -9.58 -9.32 3.97
CA LEU A 104 -10.58 -10.23 4.51
C LEU A 104 -11.70 -10.55 3.50
N PRO A 105 -12.14 -11.81 3.40
CA PRO A 105 -13.27 -12.19 2.55
C PRO A 105 -14.57 -11.41 2.86
N GLU A 106 -14.79 -11.06 4.12
CA GLU A 106 -15.96 -10.29 4.54
C GLU A 106 -15.96 -8.87 3.94
N ALA A 107 -14.79 -8.23 3.84
CA ALA A 107 -14.68 -6.93 3.18
C ALA A 107 -15.03 -7.03 1.69
N TRP A 108 -14.63 -8.11 1.03
CA TRP A 108 -14.95 -8.35 -0.38
C TRP A 108 -16.46 -8.53 -0.57
N ARG A 109 -17.11 -9.27 0.34
CA ARG A 109 -18.56 -9.47 0.35
C ARG A 109 -19.31 -8.15 0.51
N ILE A 110 -18.89 -7.30 1.45
CA ILE A 110 -19.51 -5.98 1.69
C ILE A 110 -19.33 -5.07 0.48
N LEU A 111 -18.13 -5.04 -0.11
CA LEU A 111 -17.83 -4.22 -1.29
C LEU A 111 -18.43 -4.79 -2.59
N GLY A 112 -18.85 -6.06 -2.60
CA GLY A 112 -19.30 -6.74 -3.82
C GLY A 112 -18.17 -6.93 -4.85
N VAL A 113 -16.95 -7.18 -4.38
CA VAL A 113 -15.75 -7.41 -5.21
C VAL A 113 -15.19 -8.81 -4.99
N THR A 114 -14.28 -9.24 -5.87
CA THR A 114 -13.49 -10.46 -5.68
C THR A 114 -12.02 -10.14 -5.43
N ARG A 115 -11.27 -11.14 -4.93
CA ARG A 115 -9.82 -11.05 -4.76
C ARG A 115 -9.13 -10.71 -6.09
N GLU A 116 -9.55 -11.33 -7.18
CA GLU A 116 -8.97 -11.15 -8.52
C GLU A 116 -9.14 -9.70 -9.00
N GLN A 117 -10.25 -9.05 -8.67
CA GLN A 117 -10.47 -7.63 -9.01
C GLN A 117 -9.52 -6.71 -8.23
N LEU A 118 -9.21 -7.04 -6.97
CA LEU A 118 -8.27 -6.28 -6.14
C LEU A 118 -6.80 -6.52 -6.53
N THR A 119 -6.46 -7.73 -7.00
CA THR A 119 -5.10 -8.09 -7.43
C THR A 119 -4.86 -7.91 -8.94
N ALA A 120 -5.89 -7.55 -9.72
CA ALA A 120 -5.83 -7.38 -11.16
C ALA A 120 -4.64 -6.54 -11.64
N PRO A 121 -4.04 -6.85 -12.81
CA PRO A 121 -2.96 -6.05 -13.39
C PRO A 121 -3.38 -4.58 -13.60
N TRP A 122 -2.69 -3.65 -12.95
CA TRP A 122 -3.00 -2.22 -12.99
C TRP A 122 -2.09 -1.43 -13.93
N ARG A 123 -0.86 -1.89 -14.19
CA ARG A 123 0.15 -1.15 -14.97
C ARG A 123 -0.31 -0.86 -16.41
N LYS A 124 -0.84 -1.88 -17.11
CA LYS A 124 -1.36 -1.73 -18.47
C LYS A 124 -2.55 -0.78 -18.51
N LYS A 125 -3.50 -0.94 -17.58
CA LYS A 125 -4.64 -0.02 -17.44
C LYS A 125 -4.19 1.43 -17.22
N GLN A 126 -3.21 1.65 -16.35
CA GLN A 126 -2.67 2.99 -16.10
C GLN A 126 -2.01 3.57 -17.35
N LEU A 127 -1.26 2.76 -18.11
CA LEU A 127 -0.64 3.19 -19.37
C LEU A 127 -1.68 3.63 -20.41
N PHE A 128 -2.82 2.93 -20.49
CA PHE A 128 -3.92 3.26 -21.38
C PHE A 128 -4.92 4.28 -20.81
N GLY A 129 -4.69 4.79 -19.58
CA GLY A 129 -5.60 5.74 -18.94
C GLY A 129 -6.94 5.15 -18.51
N GLU A 130 -7.05 3.83 -18.42
CA GLU A 130 -8.27 3.13 -18.03
C GLU A 130 -8.55 3.25 -16.52
N PRO A 131 -9.83 3.17 -16.10
CA PRO A 131 -10.19 3.11 -14.68
C PRO A 131 -9.59 1.89 -13.96
N ILE A 132 -8.98 2.13 -12.79
CA ILE A 132 -8.42 1.10 -11.91
C ILE A 132 -9.17 1.13 -10.59
N LEU A 133 -9.85 0.02 -10.26
CA LEU A 133 -10.71 -0.10 -9.08
C LEU A 133 -9.98 0.25 -7.77
N THR A 134 -8.80 -0.32 -7.56
CA THR A 134 -8.01 -0.09 -6.33
C THR A 134 -7.57 1.36 -6.18
N GLN A 135 -7.35 2.10 -7.28
CA GLN A 135 -7.05 3.53 -7.23
C GLN A 135 -8.29 4.38 -6.90
N ALA A 136 -9.47 3.96 -7.34
CA ALA A 136 -10.73 4.60 -6.95
C ALA A 136 -11.04 4.35 -5.47
N ILE A 137 -10.86 3.11 -4.98
CA ILE A 137 -10.98 2.76 -3.56
C ILE A 137 -10.03 3.61 -2.71
N TRP A 138 -8.78 3.77 -3.13
CA TRP A 138 -7.80 4.61 -2.45
C TRP A 138 -8.23 6.07 -2.34
N ALA A 139 -8.68 6.67 -3.45
CA ALA A 139 -9.16 8.05 -3.43
C ALA A 139 -10.31 8.23 -2.44
N LYS A 140 -11.27 7.30 -2.44
CA LYS A 140 -12.39 7.34 -1.49
C LYS A 140 -11.95 7.13 -0.04
N ALA A 141 -11.04 6.20 0.21
CA ALA A 141 -10.47 5.95 1.54
C ALA A 141 -9.73 7.18 2.07
N LEU A 142 -8.99 7.89 1.22
CA LEU A 142 -8.31 9.13 1.57
C LEU A 142 -9.33 10.20 2.00
N GLU A 143 -10.42 10.38 1.25
CA GLU A 143 -11.52 11.32 1.58
C GLU A 143 -12.21 10.98 2.92
N LEU A 144 -12.34 9.69 3.24
CA LEU A 144 -12.91 9.21 4.51
C LEU A 144 -11.96 9.40 5.72
N GLY A 145 -10.77 9.96 5.50
CA GLY A 145 -9.78 10.18 6.54
C GLY A 145 -9.20 8.87 7.07
N LEU A 146 -9.11 7.82 6.23
CA LEU A 146 -8.41 6.59 6.61
C LEU A 146 -6.90 6.80 6.55
N GLU A 147 -6.18 6.17 7.45
CA GLU A 147 -4.72 6.27 7.57
C GLU A 147 -4.02 5.16 6.79
N ALA A 148 -4.66 4.01 6.63
CA ALA A 148 -4.17 2.96 5.76
C ALA A 148 -5.27 2.01 5.26
N LEU A 149 -4.93 1.25 4.22
CA LEU A 149 -5.66 0.06 3.79
C LEU A 149 -4.74 -1.17 3.90
N LYS A 150 -5.22 -2.23 4.56
CA LYS A 150 -4.60 -3.55 4.40
C LYS A 150 -5.15 -4.21 3.14
N PHE A 151 -4.31 -4.94 2.41
CA PHE A 151 -4.72 -5.60 1.18
C PHE A 151 -3.86 -6.84 0.90
N VAL A 152 -4.41 -7.76 0.10
CA VAL A 152 -3.69 -8.96 -0.32
C VAL A 152 -2.61 -8.61 -1.36
N SER A 153 -1.39 -9.05 -1.09
CA SER A 153 -0.27 -9.09 -2.03
C SER A 153 -0.64 -9.92 -3.25
N ALA A 154 -0.43 -9.34 -4.44
CA ALA A 154 -0.68 -10.04 -5.69
C ALA A 154 0.41 -11.09 -6.01
N THR A 155 1.53 -11.08 -5.27
CA THR A 155 2.69 -11.95 -5.54
C THR A 155 2.61 -13.29 -4.80
N ASP A 156 2.12 -13.28 -3.55
CA ASP A 156 2.15 -14.44 -2.67
C ASP A 156 0.90 -14.60 -1.80
N GLY A 157 -0.06 -13.68 -1.91
CA GLY A 157 -1.29 -13.72 -1.12
C GLY A 157 -1.14 -13.34 0.34
N GLN A 158 0.05 -12.91 0.78
CA GLN A 158 0.25 -12.34 2.11
C GLN A 158 -0.34 -10.92 2.19
N VAL A 159 -0.18 -10.26 3.33
CA VAL A 159 -0.81 -8.97 3.58
C VAL A 159 0.21 -7.83 3.45
N ASN A 160 -0.22 -6.80 2.72
CA ASN A 160 0.46 -5.52 2.59
C ASN A 160 -0.39 -4.42 3.22
N LEU A 161 0.27 -3.31 3.55
CA LEU A 161 -0.35 -2.09 4.07
C LEU A 161 -0.01 -0.94 3.12
N ALA A 162 -1.02 -0.21 2.64
CA ALA A 162 -0.82 1.04 1.92
C ALA A 162 -1.25 2.19 2.84
N VAL A 163 -0.28 2.97 3.31
CA VAL A 163 -0.47 4.07 4.27
C VAL A 163 -0.62 5.39 3.51
N PHE A 164 -1.55 6.24 3.96
CA PHE A 164 -1.81 7.59 3.46
C PHE A 164 -1.04 8.62 4.30
N PRO A 165 0.14 9.11 3.88
CA PRO A 165 0.92 10.03 4.71
C PRO A 165 0.19 11.36 4.99
N ALA A 166 -0.77 11.74 4.15
CA ALA A 166 -1.56 12.98 4.32
C ALA A 166 -2.61 12.91 5.44
N ASN A 167 -3.01 11.69 5.85
CA ASN A 167 -4.02 11.45 6.88
C ASN A 167 -3.43 11.06 8.23
N LEU A 168 -2.11 10.87 8.27
CA LEU A 168 -1.33 10.67 9.49
C LEU A 168 -1.38 11.93 10.38
N ARG A 169 -2.10 11.83 11.50
CA ARG A 169 -2.39 12.92 12.45
C ARG A 169 -2.58 12.36 13.85
N GLY A 170 -2.45 13.20 14.87
CA GLY A 170 -3.05 12.93 16.19
C GLY A 170 -2.51 11.68 16.91
N GLY A 171 -1.19 11.58 17.09
CA GLY A 171 -0.57 10.49 17.87
C GLY A 171 -0.44 9.16 17.11
N ASN A 172 -0.93 9.09 15.86
CA ASN A 172 -0.55 8.05 14.91
C ASN A 172 0.88 8.29 14.42
N TRP A 173 1.54 7.26 13.89
CA TRP A 173 2.92 7.37 13.40
C TRP A 173 3.41 6.18 12.59
N LEU A 174 4.47 6.45 11.82
CA LEU A 174 5.40 5.47 11.26
C LEU A 174 6.82 5.80 11.73
N GLU A 175 7.60 4.82 12.16
CA GLU A 175 8.96 5.04 12.68
C GLU A 175 9.94 4.00 12.13
N ILE A 176 11.12 4.44 11.70
CA ILE A 176 12.23 3.56 11.35
C ILE A 176 12.97 3.21 12.63
N GLY A 177 12.92 1.92 13.01
CA GLY A 177 13.53 1.42 14.23
C GLY A 177 12.54 0.63 15.09
N LEU A 178 13.03 0.11 16.21
CA LEU A 178 12.20 -0.52 17.24
C LEU A 178 11.72 0.55 18.22
N GLU A 179 10.45 0.49 18.61
CA GLU A 179 9.70 1.44 19.43
C GLU A 179 10.55 2.34 20.34
N GLY A 180 10.52 3.66 20.06
CA GLY A 180 11.14 4.68 20.92
C GLY A 180 12.66 4.82 20.75
N ARG A 181 13.26 4.05 19.85
CA ARG A 181 14.65 4.20 19.40
C ARG A 181 14.74 4.65 17.94
N GLY A 182 13.65 5.23 17.44
CA GLY A 182 13.53 5.63 16.05
C GLY A 182 14.52 6.68 15.60
N VAL A 183 15.03 6.51 14.38
CA VAL A 183 15.97 7.48 13.76
C VAL A 183 15.23 8.43 12.81
N HIS A 184 14.01 8.07 12.40
CA HIS A 184 13.18 8.84 11.47
C HIS A 184 11.71 8.47 11.66
N ARG A 185 10.82 9.47 11.76
CA ARG A 185 9.41 9.28 12.10
C ARG A 185 8.49 10.19 11.28
N LEU A 186 7.37 9.65 10.81
CA LEU A 186 6.20 10.40 10.35
C LEU A 186 5.12 10.39 11.47
N PRO A 187 4.29 11.44 11.57
CA PRO A 187 3.11 11.47 12.46
C PRO A 187 2.01 10.52 11.95
#